data_AF-A0A941UMG6-F1
#
_entry.id   AF-A0A941UMG6-F1
#
_cell.length_a   1.000
_cell.length_b   1.000
_cell.length_c   1.000
_cell.angle_alpha   90.00
_cell.angle_beta   90.00
_cell.angle_gamma   90.00
#
_symmetry.space_group_name_H-M   'P 1'
#
loop_
_entity.id
_entity.type
_entity.pdbx_description
1 polymer ?
#
loop_
_entity_poly.entity_id
_entity_poly.type
_entity_poly.pdbx_seq_one_letter_code
_entity_poly.pdbx_strand_id
1 'polypeptide(L)'
;MPRKRAKKDTTLCINFCQYYKPGRNEDLECQGFVVVHGLIKKGRKLSQERPGISAKPDARTLEGLKGRVCTACAFREADCDFILSGGTAAPCGGFSLLAHLLGSRELKLDEIE
;
A
#
# COMPACT_ATOMS: atom_id res chain seq x y z
N MET A 1 18.13 1.91 29.53
CA MET A 1 17.35 3.01 28.89
C MET A 1 16.45 2.41 27.81
N PRO A 2 15.11 2.48 27.93
CA PRO A 2 14.23 1.97 26.89
C PRO A 2 14.31 2.91 25.67
N ARG A 3 14.75 2.38 24.53
CA ARG A 3 14.75 3.08 23.24
C ARG A 3 13.30 3.49 22.95
N LYS A 4 13.01 4.79 22.93
CA LYS A 4 11.72 5.34 22.48
C LYS A 4 11.46 4.76 21.09
N ARG A 5 10.51 3.82 20.97
CA ARG A 5 10.06 3.32 19.66
C ARG A 5 9.59 4.53 18.86
N ALA A 6 10.22 4.80 17.72
CA ALA A 6 9.73 5.80 16.79
C ALA A 6 8.28 5.43 16.45
N LYS A 7 7.33 6.35 16.68
CA LYS A 7 5.95 6.19 16.20
C LYS A 7 6.04 5.99 14.70
N LYS A 8 5.68 4.79 14.21
CA LYS A 8 5.49 4.57 12.78
C LYS A 8 4.42 5.56 12.31
N ASP A 9 4.63 6.24 11.18
CA ASP A 9 3.61 7.07 10.58
C ASP A 9 2.48 6.15 10.09
N THR A 10 1.39 6.05 10.85
CA THR A 10 0.26 5.15 10.51
C THR A 10 -0.84 5.87 9.73
N THR A 11 -0.61 7.13 9.34
CA THR A 11 -1.55 7.99 8.61
C THR A 11 -2.06 7.29 7.34
N LEU A 12 -1.16 6.64 6.61
CA LEU A 12 -1.48 5.84 5.42
C LEU A 12 -2.45 4.69 5.74
N CYS A 13 -2.18 3.95 6.81
CA CYS A 13 -2.98 2.81 7.19
C CYS A 13 -4.38 3.26 7.64
N ILE A 14 -4.48 4.36 8.38
CA ILE A 14 -5.76 4.93 8.83
C ILE A 14 -6.61 5.37 7.63
N ASN A 15 -5.99 5.98 6.62
CA ASN A 15 -6.72 6.55 5.48
C ASN A 15 -7.09 5.51 4.41
N PHE A 16 -6.27 4.48 4.21
CA PHE A 16 -6.42 3.55 3.08
C PHE A 16 -6.67 2.10 3.48
N CYS A 17 -6.32 1.67 4.70
CA CYS A 17 -6.42 0.28 5.10
C CYS A 17 -7.64 -0.01 5.96
N GLN A 18 -8.68 -0.59 5.35
CA GLN A 18 -9.86 -1.09 6.09
C GLN A 18 -9.53 -2.21 7.11
N TYR A 19 -8.38 -2.86 6.97
CA TYR A 19 -7.93 -3.93 7.85
C TYR A 19 -7.07 -3.45 9.02
N TYR A 20 -6.59 -2.20 8.97
CA TYR A 20 -5.77 -1.61 10.02
C TYR A 20 -6.59 -1.43 11.30
N LYS A 21 -6.07 -1.94 12.43
CA LYS A 21 -6.71 -1.81 13.74
C LYS A 21 -5.74 -1.14 14.72
N PRO A 22 -5.98 0.12 15.12
CA PRO A 22 -5.09 0.82 16.04
C PRO A 22 -4.98 0.04 17.36
N GLY A 23 -3.76 -0.15 17.85
CA GLY A 23 -3.49 -0.82 19.13
C GLY A 23 -3.31 -2.34 19.05
N ARG A 24 -3.42 -2.98 17.88
CA ARG A 24 -2.87 -4.33 17.68
C ARG A 24 -1.38 -4.25 17.34
N ASN A 25 -0.60 -5.20 17.86
CA ASN A 25 0.77 -5.43 17.37
C ASN A 25 0.66 -5.95 15.93
N GLU A 26 0.86 -5.06 14.97
CA GLU A 26 1.06 -5.43 13.58
C GLU A 26 2.55 -5.70 13.40
N ASP A 27 2.99 -6.90 13.80
CA ASP A 27 4.38 -7.35 13.61
C ASP A 27 4.75 -7.43 12.12
N LEU A 28 3.75 -7.46 11.23
CA LEU A 28 3.90 -7.45 9.77
C LEU A 28 3.41 -6.13 9.18
N GLU A 29 4.24 -5.52 8.33
CA GLU A 29 3.89 -4.33 7.55
C GLU A 29 3.36 -4.75 6.18
N CYS A 30 2.29 -4.10 5.69
CA CYS A 30 1.83 -4.37 4.33
C CYS A 30 2.84 -3.82 3.31
N GLN A 31 3.03 -4.53 2.20
CA GLN A 31 4.03 -4.13 1.21
C GLN A 31 3.77 -2.73 0.63
N GLY A 32 2.49 -2.33 0.49
CA GLY A 32 2.14 -0.99 0.06
C GLY A 32 2.62 0.11 1.02
N PHE A 33 2.61 -0.15 2.33
CA PHE A 33 3.16 0.77 3.32
C PHE A 33 4.68 0.87 3.20
N VAL A 34 5.37 -0.27 3.08
CA VAL A 34 6.83 -0.32 2.95
C VAL A 34 7.31 0.50 1.75
N VAL A 35 6.66 0.36 0.60
CA VAL A 35 6.97 1.11 -0.62
C VAL A 35 6.78 2.61 -0.41
N VAL A 36 5.60 3.05 0.02
CA VAL A 36 5.29 4.48 0.17
C VAL A 36 6.18 5.13 1.23
N HIS A 37 6.36 4.47 2.37
CA HIS A 37 7.22 4.97 3.43
C HIS A 37 8.70 5.03 3.00
N GLY A 38 9.16 4.07 2.20
CA GLY A 38 10.49 4.10 1.59
C GLY A 38 10.67 5.29 0.66
N LEU A 39 9.67 5.59 -0.18
CA LEU A 39 9.68 6.74 -1.09
C LEU A 39 9.65 8.08 -0.36
N ILE A 40 8.83 8.20 0.68
CA ILE A 40 8.78 9.41 1.53
C ILE A 40 10.13 9.64 2.21
N LYS A 41 10.78 8.59 2.72
CA LYS A 41 12.13 8.68 3.30
C LYS A 41 13.19 9.08 2.28
N LYS A 42 13.04 8.70 1.01
CA LYS A 42 13.88 9.15 -0.10
C LYS A 42 13.56 10.60 -0.54
N GLY A 43 12.63 11.29 0.12
CA GLY A 43 12.28 12.69 -0.14
C GLY A 43 11.16 12.88 -1.16
N ARG A 44 10.45 11.82 -1.59
CA ARG A 44 9.28 11.97 -2.45
C ARG A 44 8.11 12.55 -1.66
N LYS A 45 7.41 13.50 -2.28
CA LYS A 45 6.15 14.05 -1.78
C LYS A 45 5.03 13.24 -2.42
N LEU A 46 4.35 12.44 -1.61
CA LEU A 46 3.21 11.62 -2.02
C LEU A 46 1.99 12.04 -1.20
N SER A 47 0.84 12.14 -1.85
CA SER A 47 -0.42 12.42 -1.16
C SER A 47 -0.80 11.25 -0.25
N GLN A 48 -0.89 11.52 1.06
CA GLN A 48 -1.27 10.54 2.09
C GLN A 48 -2.75 10.68 2.50
N GLU A 49 -3.47 11.63 1.91
CA GLU A 49 -4.88 11.90 2.19
C GLU A 49 -5.77 10.95 1.40
N ARG A 50 -6.87 10.50 2.03
CA ARG A 50 -7.84 9.65 1.34
C ARG A 50 -8.53 10.47 0.24
N PRO A 51 -8.41 10.09 -1.04
CA PRO A 51 -9.03 10.86 -2.12
C PRO A 51 -10.55 10.69 -2.08
N GLY A 52 -11.29 11.77 -2.35
CA GLY A 52 -12.74 11.70 -2.56
C GLY A 52 -13.12 10.89 -3.81
N ILE A 53 -12.23 10.84 -4.81
CA ILE A 53 -12.36 10.02 -6.02
C ILE A 53 -11.04 9.28 -6.24
N SER A 54 -11.07 7.95 -6.19
CA SER A 54 -9.88 7.15 -6.48
C SER A 54 -9.53 7.21 -7.96
N ALA A 55 -8.43 7.89 -8.28
CA ALA A 55 -7.79 7.76 -9.59
C ALA A 55 -7.40 6.29 -9.81
N LYS A 56 -7.76 5.74 -10.98
CA LYS A 56 -7.40 4.36 -11.35
C LYS A 56 -6.35 4.41 -12.47
N PRO A 57 -5.27 3.63 -12.36
CA PRO A 57 -4.31 3.51 -13.44
C PRO A 57 -4.91 2.65 -14.56
N ASP A 58 -4.28 2.67 -15.74
CA ASP A 58 -4.65 1.78 -16.83
C ASP A 58 -4.41 0.30 -16.47
N ALA A 59 -5.03 -0.61 -17.23
CA ALA A 59 -4.98 -2.04 -16.95
C ALA A 59 -3.55 -2.61 -16.94
N ARG A 60 -2.67 -2.12 -17.84
CA ARG A 60 -1.27 -2.60 -17.91
C ARG A 60 -0.50 -2.18 -16.66
N THR A 61 -0.67 -0.94 -16.22
CA THR A 61 -0.06 -0.44 -14.99
C THR A 61 -0.60 -1.17 -13.75
N LEU A 62 -1.90 -1.48 -13.73
CA LEU A 62 -2.53 -2.22 -12.63
C LEU A 62 -2.01 -3.67 -12.53
N GLU A 63 -1.90 -4.38 -13.64
CA GLU A 63 -1.32 -5.73 -13.67
C GLU A 63 0.16 -5.70 -13.27
N GLY A 64 0.91 -4.70 -13.72
CA GLY A 64 2.29 -4.49 -13.29
C GLY A 64 2.41 -4.25 -11.78
N LEU A 65 1.50 -3.47 -11.20
CA LEU A 65 1.43 -3.23 -9.75
C LEU A 65 1.17 -4.54 -8.99
N LYS A 66 0.21 -5.35 -9.45
CA LYS A 66 -0.05 -6.69 -8.87
C LYS A 66 1.21 -7.55 -8.90
N GLY A 67 1.90 -7.58 -10.03
CA GLY A 67 3.12 -8.36 -10.22
C GLY A 67 4.30 -7.96 -9.33
N ARG A 68 4.36 -6.72 -8.85
CA ARG A 68 5.43 -6.25 -7.93
C ARG A 68 5.04 -6.32 -6.46
N VAL A 69 3.84 -5.85 -6.14
CA VAL A 69 3.40 -5.69 -4.74
C VAL A 69 2.86 -6.99 -4.18
N CYS A 70 2.03 -7.70 -4.95
CA CYS A 70 1.34 -8.87 -4.43
C CYS A 70 2.28 -10.09 -4.37
N THR A 71 3.28 -10.18 -5.25
CA THR A 71 4.29 -11.25 -5.24
C THR A 71 5.21 -11.16 -4.03
N ALA A 72 5.57 -9.95 -3.59
CA ALA A 72 6.38 -9.69 -2.40
C ALA A 72 5.55 -9.59 -1.10
N CYS A 73 4.23 -9.75 -1.16
CA CYS A 73 3.35 -9.57 -0.02
C CYS A 73 3.35 -10.81 0.88
N ALA A 74 3.73 -10.64 2.15
CA ALA A 74 3.70 -11.71 3.16
C ALA A 74 2.29 -12.30 3.39
N PHE A 75 1.23 -11.58 3.01
CA PHE A 75 -0.16 -11.99 3.17
C PHE A 75 -0.73 -12.72 1.95
N ARG A 76 0.06 -12.95 0.90
CA ARG A 76 -0.42 -13.39 -0.43
C ARG A 76 -1.14 -14.74 -0.43
N GLU A 77 -0.53 -15.77 0.15
CA GLU A 77 -0.96 -17.16 -0.08
C GLU A 77 -2.09 -17.63 0.87
N ALA A 78 -2.19 -17.05 2.06
CA ALA A 78 -3.15 -17.48 3.08
C ALA A 78 -4.19 -16.42 3.45
N ASP A 79 -3.90 -15.13 3.27
CA ASP A 79 -4.68 -14.04 3.86
C ASP A 79 -5.10 -12.96 2.83
N CYS A 80 -4.94 -13.23 1.53
CA CYS A 80 -5.25 -12.26 0.48
C CYS A 80 -6.40 -12.72 -0.43
N ASP A 81 -7.63 -12.45 -0.01
CA ASP A 81 -8.84 -12.69 -0.81
C ASP A 81 -8.75 -12.07 -2.21
N PHE A 82 -8.09 -10.91 -2.33
CA PHE A 82 -7.88 -10.25 -3.61
C PHE A 82 -7.11 -11.12 -4.62
N ILE A 83 -6.08 -11.84 -4.18
CA ILE A 83 -5.30 -12.72 -5.07
C ILE A 83 -6.01 -14.04 -5.28
N LEU A 84 -6.56 -14.63 -4.22
CA LEU A 84 -7.30 -15.89 -4.28
C LEU A 84 -8.51 -15.80 -5.22
N SER A 85 -9.14 -14.64 -5.30
CA SER A 85 -10.30 -14.41 -6.15
C SER A 85 -9.95 -13.91 -7.56
N GLY A 86 -8.67 -13.84 -7.91
CA GLY A 86 -8.21 -13.33 -9.21
C GLY A 86 -8.42 -11.83 -9.43
N GLY A 87 -8.51 -11.05 -8.34
CA GLY A 87 -8.70 -9.61 -8.38
C GLY A 87 -10.16 -9.15 -8.37
N THR A 88 -11.10 -10.05 -8.05
CA THR A 88 -12.54 -9.73 -7.97
C THR A 88 -12.96 -9.22 -6.59
N ALA A 89 -12.23 -9.59 -5.52
CA ALA A 89 -12.46 -9.11 -4.17
C ALA A 89 -11.92 -7.69 -4.00
N ALA A 90 -12.22 -7.05 -2.87
CA ALA A 90 -11.66 -5.74 -2.59
C ALA A 90 -10.13 -5.83 -2.40
N PRO A 91 -9.34 -4.96 -3.05
CA PRO A 91 -7.90 -4.93 -2.83
C PRO A 91 -7.58 -4.46 -1.41
N CYS A 92 -6.38 -4.82 -0.92
CA CYS A 92 -5.89 -4.30 0.35
C CYS A 92 -5.65 -2.78 0.28
N GLY A 93 -5.56 -2.13 1.44
CA GLY A 93 -5.36 -0.68 1.51
C GLY A 93 -4.06 -0.21 0.86
N GLY A 94 -2.96 -0.98 1.05
CA GLY A 94 -1.69 -0.68 0.41
C GLY A 94 -1.75 -0.74 -1.12
N PHE A 95 -2.49 -1.71 -1.68
CA PHE A 95 -2.70 -1.80 -3.11
C PHE A 95 -3.58 -0.65 -3.62
N SER A 96 -4.66 -0.33 -2.91
CA SER A 96 -5.56 0.78 -3.24
C SER A 96 -4.83 2.13 -3.28
N LEU A 97 -3.95 2.37 -2.30
CA LEU A 97 -3.11 3.56 -2.24
C LEU A 97 -2.15 3.64 -3.43
N LEU A 98 -1.39 2.57 -3.69
CA LEU A 98 -0.43 2.57 -4.80
C LEU A 98 -1.12 2.71 -6.16
N ALA A 99 -2.26 2.04 -6.35
CA ALA A 99 -3.07 2.20 -7.55
C ALA A 99 -3.54 3.66 -7.70
N HIS A 100 -3.97 4.30 -6.61
CA HIS A 100 -4.32 5.71 -6.62
C HIS A 100 -3.16 6.61 -7.04
N LEU A 101 -1.99 6.46 -6.39
CA LEU A 101 -0.80 7.26 -6.68
C LEU A 101 -0.30 7.08 -8.13
N LEU A 102 -0.45 5.88 -8.69
CA LEU A 102 -0.17 5.60 -10.10
C LEU A 102 -1.20 6.28 -11.01
N GLY A 103 -2.48 6.20 -10.66
CA GLY A 103 -3.57 6.86 -11.40
C GLY A 103 -3.47 8.39 -11.37
N SER A 104 -3.01 8.97 -10.25
CA SER A 104 -2.78 10.42 -10.10
C SER A 104 -1.43 10.88 -10.68
N ARG A 105 -0.59 9.96 -11.16
CA ARG A 105 0.76 10.20 -11.69
C ARG A 105 1.75 10.79 -10.67
N GLU A 106 1.44 10.67 -9.38
CA GLU A 106 2.37 11.02 -8.30
C GLU A 106 3.50 9.99 -8.16
N LEU A 107 3.21 8.75 -8.58
CA LEU A 107 4.11 7.62 -8.58
C LEU A 107 4.14 6.97 -9.96
N LYS A 108 5.29 6.45 -10.37
CA LYS A 108 5.41 5.56 -11.54
C LYS A 108 5.68 4.12 -11.11
N LEU A 109 5.27 3.17 -11.96
CA LEU A 109 5.41 1.75 -11.65
C LEU A 109 6.88 1.35 -11.47
N ASP A 110 7.80 1.96 -12.23
CA ASP A 110 9.25 1.76 -12.12
C ASP A 110 9.85 2.20 -10.78
N GLU A 111 9.17 3.08 -10.03
CA GLU A 111 9.60 3.52 -8.70
C GLU A 111 9.20 2.53 -7.58
N ILE A 112 8.45 1.47 -7.92
CA ILE A 112 8.02 0.43 -6.97
C ILE A 112 8.99 -0.75 -7.09
N GLU A 113 9.83 -0.93 -6.06
CA GLU A 113 10.81 -2.02 -5.94
C GLU A 113 10.25 -3.22 -5.17
#